data_AF-A0A939IU22-F1
#
_entry.id   AF-A0A939IU22-F1
#
_cell.length_a   1.000
_cell.length_b   1.000
_cell.length_c   1.000
_cell.angle_alpha   90.00
_cell.angle_beta   90.00
_cell.angle_gamma   90.00
#
_symmetry.space_group_name_H-M   'P 1'
#
loop_
_entity.id
_entity.type
_entity.pdbx_description
1 polymer ?
#
loop_
_entity_poly.entity_id
_entity_poly.type
_entity_poly.pdbx_seq_one_letter_code
_entity_poly.pdbx_strand_id
1 'polypeptide(L)'
;DRRIAQAGLDRGDIASMVRALSGGLFIAEYFDGNDRMNLILRGDKWRTPDELSSLPVHTPNAGLQTLGELAEVIRTVGPTQLRRVNGKRTVSLLLNPPEEMS
;
A
#
# COMPACT_ATOMS: atom_id res chain seq x y z
N ASP A 1 -4.42 -0.51 18.16
CA ASP A 1 -3.23 -0.16 19.00
C ASP A 1 -2.89 -1.18 20.06
N ARG A 2 -3.79 -1.52 21.00
CA ARG A 2 -3.50 -2.52 22.04
C ARG A 2 -2.95 -3.84 21.48
N ARG A 3 -3.57 -4.38 20.42
CA ARG A 3 -3.16 -5.64 19.79
C ARG A 3 -1.77 -5.57 19.15
N ILE A 4 -1.46 -4.46 18.49
CA ILE A 4 -0.15 -4.18 17.86
C ILE A 4 0.93 -4.07 18.94
N ALA A 5 0.67 -3.32 20.02
CA ALA A 5 1.60 -3.19 21.13
C ALA A 5 1.87 -4.53 21.86
N GLN A 6 0.84 -5.35 22.04
CA GLN A 6 0.99 -6.71 22.60
C GLN A 6 1.85 -7.62 21.70
N ALA A 7 1.78 -7.43 20.38
CA ALA A 7 2.62 -8.14 19.42
C ALA A 7 4.07 -7.60 19.37
N GLY A 8 4.37 -6.52 20.10
CA GLY A 8 5.70 -5.90 20.14
C GLY A 8 5.98 -4.97 18.95
N LEU A 9 4.92 -4.42 18.34
CA LEU A 9 5.00 -3.58 17.15
C LEU A 9 4.47 -2.17 17.43
N ASP A 10 4.77 -1.25 16.53
CA ASP A 10 4.12 0.05 16.44
C ASP A 10 3.34 0.25 15.10
N ARG A 11 2.75 1.44 14.91
CA ARG A 11 2.00 1.76 13.68
C ARG A 11 2.90 1.87 12.45
N GLY A 12 4.15 2.29 12.62
CA GLY A 12 5.15 2.38 11.56
C GLY A 12 5.57 1.01 11.05
N ASP A 13 5.71 0.04 11.96
CA ASP A 13 5.97 -1.36 11.63
C ASP A 13 4.85 -1.94 10.77
N ILE A 14 3.59 -1.79 11.21
CA ILE A 14 2.43 -2.25 10.44
C ILE A 14 2.38 -1.58 9.06
N ALA A 15 2.64 -0.27 8.98
CA ALA A 15 2.68 0.43 7.70
C ALA A 15 3.78 -0.10 6.76
N SER A 16 4.94 -0.46 7.31
CA SER A 16 6.05 -1.07 6.55
C SER A 16 5.71 -2.48 6.09
N MET A 17 5.09 -3.30 6.95
CA MET A 17 4.59 -4.64 6.59
C MET A 17 3.57 -4.56 5.46
N VAL A 18 2.57 -3.68 5.55
CA VAL A 18 1.58 -3.49 4.50
C VAL A 18 2.22 -3.04 3.18
N ARG A 19 3.22 -2.14 3.21
CA ARG A 19 3.98 -1.76 2.00
C ARG A 19 4.70 -2.95 1.38
N ALA A 20 5.42 -3.73 2.20
CA ALA A 20 6.15 -4.90 1.73
C ALA A 20 5.21 -5.95 1.11
N LEU A 21 4.05 -6.21 1.72
CA LEU A 21 3.05 -7.15 1.22
C LEU A 21 2.27 -6.63 -0.01
N SER A 22 2.33 -5.34 -0.34
CA SER A 22 1.57 -4.75 -1.46
C SER A 22 2.48 -4.27 -2.59
N GLY A 23 2.81 -2.98 -2.62
CA GLY A 23 3.60 -2.36 -3.69
C GLY A 23 5.09 -2.73 -3.66
N GLY A 24 5.57 -3.16 -2.49
CA GLY A 24 6.97 -3.35 -2.17
C GLY A 24 7.48 -2.26 -1.22
N LEU A 25 8.46 -2.62 -0.39
CA LEU A 25 9.13 -1.74 0.56
C LEU A 25 10.58 -1.53 0.11
N PHE A 26 10.97 -0.28 -0.12
CA PHE A 26 12.37 0.05 -0.32
C PHE A 26 13.16 -0.20 0.96
N ILE A 27 14.26 -0.96 0.86
CA ILE A 27 15.12 -1.30 1.99
C ILE A 27 16.47 -0.59 1.90
N ALA A 28 17.09 -0.64 0.72
CA ALA A 28 18.42 -0.11 0.49
C ALA A 28 18.73 0.03 -1.00
N GLU A 29 19.90 0.58 -1.30
CA GLU A 29 20.51 0.50 -2.62
C GLU A 29 21.63 -0.55 -2.60
N TYR A 30 21.74 -1.33 -3.67
CA TYR A 30 22.85 -2.21 -3.93
C TYR A 30 23.70 -1.63 -5.06
N PHE A 31 25.02 -1.76 -4.93
CA PHE A 31 25.98 -1.34 -5.94
C PHE A 31 26.86 -2.52 -6.31
N ASP A 32 26.87 -2.88 -7.59
CA ASP A 32 27.62 -4.03 -8.12
C ASP A 32 29.02 -3.64 -8.66
N GLY A 33 29.37 -2.36 -8.61
CA GLY A 33 30.62 -1.81 -9.15
C GLY A 33 30.40 -0.87 -10.35
N ASN A 34 29.31 -1.06 -11.10
CA ASN A 34 28.96 -0.22 -12.25
C ASN A 34 27.64 0.52 -12.02
N ASP A 35 26.63 -0.21 -11.56
CA ASP A 35 25.26 0.29 -11.48
C ASP A 35 24.74 0.29 -10.05
N ARG A 36 23.89 1.28 -9.76
CA ARG A 36 23.20 1.40 -8.48
C ARG A 36 21.74 0.99 -8.68
N MET A 37 21.30 0.00 -7.91
CA MET A 37 19.98 -0.58 -8.05
C MET A 37 19.23 -0.57 -6.71
N ASN A 38 17.93 -0.32 -6.78
CA ASN A 38 17.06 -0.33 -5.60
C ASN A 38 16.75 -1.76 -5.15
N LEU A 39 16.96 -2.05 -3.86
CA LEU A 39 16.49 -3.26 -3.22
C LEU A 39 15.09 -3.04 -2.65
N ILE A 40 14.11 -3.74 -3.25
CA ILE A 40 12.71 -3.70 -2.85
C ILE A 40 12.32 -5.05 -2.25
N LEU A 41 11.90 -5.06 -0.99
CA LEU A 41 11.27 -6.22 -0.37
C LEU A 41 9.81 -6.30 -0.81
N ARG A 42 9.41 -7.46 -1.35
CA ARG A 42 8.02 -7.72 -1.75
C ARG A 42 7.56 -9.07 -1.22
N GLY A 43 6.38 -9.09 -0.63
CA GLY A 43 5.71 -10.32 -0.20
C GLY A 43 5.02 -11.04 -1.35
N ASP A 44 4.30 -12.10 -1.01
CA ASP A 44 3.54 -12.88 -1.98
C ASP A 44 2.42 -12.05 -2.63
N LYS A 45 2.14 -12.37 -3.89
CA LYS A 45 1.04 -11.71 -4.63
C LYS A 45 -0.30 -12.17 -4.07
N TRP A 46 -1.19 -11.21 -3.85
CA TRP A 46 -2.58 -11.43 -3.48
C TRP A 46 -3.50 -10.68 -4.45
N ARG A 47 -4.76 -11.09 -4.54
CA ARG A 47 -5.76 -10.54 -5.46
C ARG A 47 -6.95 -9.92 -4.73
N THR A 48 -7.25 -10.40 -3.53
CA THR A 48 -8.39 -9.98 -2.73
C THR A 48 -7.95 -9.41 -1.38
N PRO A 49 -8.71 -8.49 -0.77
CA PRO A 49 -8.43 -8.00 0.59
C PRO A 49 -8.38 -9.11 1.64
N ASP A 50 -9.15 -10.18 1.45
CA ASP A 50 -9.17 -11.34 2.34
C ASP A 50 -7.88 -12.17 2.22
N GLU A 51 -7.33 -12.32 1.01
CA GLU A 51 -6.01 -12.92 0.84
C GLU A 51 -4.94 -12.11 1.58
N LEU A 52 -4.94 -10.78 1.43
CA LEU A 52 -4.01 -9.88 2.14
C LEU A 52 -4.13 -10.03 3.66
N SER A 53 -5.35 -10.08 4.21
CA SER A 53 -5.56 -10.21 5.65
C SER A 53 -5.08 -11.56 6.19
N SER A 54 -5.12 -12.62 5.37
CA SER A 54 -4.62 -13.95 5.72
C SER A 54 -3.10 -14.11 5.66
N LEU A 55 -2.37 -13.13 5.08
CA LEU A 55 -0.92 -13.26 4.90
C LEU A 55 -0.19 -13.33 6.25
N PRO A 56 0.73 -14.31 6.41
CA PRO A 56 1.47 -14.46 7.65
C PRO A 56 2.54 -13.37 7.79
N VAL A 57 2.69 -12.85 9.01
CA VAL A 57 3.69 -11.89 9.42
C VAL A 57 4.33 -12.32 10.72
N HIS A 58 5.64 -12.14 10.83
CA HIS A 58 6.34 -12.36 12.08
C HIS A 58 6.17 -11.14 12.99
N THR A 59 5.79 -11.38 14.24
CA THR A 59 5.73 -10.38 15.31
C THR A 59 6.74 -10.71 16.41
N PRO A 60 7.41 -9.71 17.03
CA PRO A 60 8.40 -9.95 18.07
C PRO A 60 7.86 -10.73 19.27
N ASN A 61 6.68 -10.37 19.77
CA ASN A 61 6.16 -10.89 21.04
C ASN A 61 5.02 -11.92 20.88
N ALA A 62 4.47 -12.09 19.68
CA ALA A 62 3.36 -13.01 19.43
C ALA A 62 3.68 -14.04 18.33
N GLY A 63 4.94 -14.16 17.90
CA GLY A 63 5.36 -15.13 16.90
C GLY A 63 4.69 -14.91 15.54
N LEU A 64 4.31 -15.99 14.87
CA LEU A 64 3.60 -15.95 13.59
C LEU A 64 2.15 -15.54 13.80
N GLN A 65 1.75 -14.46 13.14
CA GLN A 65 0.40 -13.89 13.16
C GLN A 65 -0.05 -13.64 11.72
N THR A 66 -1.31 -13.36 11.50
CA THR A 66 -1.82 -12.86 10.21
C THR A 66 -1.96 -11.35 10.24
N LEU A 67 -1.91 -10.71 9.06
CA LEU A 67 -2.10 -9.26 8.99
C LEU A 67 -3.47 -8.82 9.54
N GLY A 68 -4.52 -9.62 9.29
CA GLY A 68 -5.88 -9.37 9.77
C GLY A 68 -6.03 -9.38 11.30
N GLU A 69 -5.15 -10.09 12.01
CA GLU A 69 -5.11 -10.06 13.48
C GLU A 69 -4.51 -8.77 14.04
N LEU A 70 -3.75 -8.03 13.24
CA LEU A 70 -3.06 -6.80 13.65
C LEU A 70 -3.75 -5.54 13.13
N ALA A 71 -4.40 -5.62 11.97
CA ALA A 71 -5.05 -4.51 11.30
C ALA A 71 -6.35 -4.96 10.59
N GLU A 72 -7.35 -4.09 10.62
CA GLU A 72 -8.60 -4.31 9.88
C GLU A 72 -8.41 -3.95 8.40
N VAL A 73 -8.76 -4.88 7.50
CA VAL A 73 -8.69 -4.67 6.05
C VAL A 73 -10.11 -4.54 5.50
N ILE A 74 -10.49 -3.33 5.13
CA ILE A 74 -11.82 -3.03 4.57
C ILE A 74 -11.75 -2.73 3.07
N ARG A 75 -12.67 -3.33 2.31
CA ARG A 75 -12.86 -2.97 0.90
C ARG A 75 -13.78 -1.74 0.82
N THR A 76 -13.29 -0.66 0.23
CA THR A 76 -14.06 0.56 0.02
C THR A 76 -13.79 1.16 -1.36
N VAL A 77 -14.59 2.14 -1.77
CA VAL A 77 -14.43 2.89 -3.02
C VAL A 77 -13.82 4.25 -2.75
N GLY A 78 -13.02 4.75 -3.69
CA GLY A 78 -12.39 6.07 -3.61
C GLY A 78 -12.11 6.63 -5.00
N PRO A 79 -11.87 7.95 -5.11
CA PRO A 79 -11.53 8.55 -6.39
C PRO A 79 -10.17 8.02 -6.89
N THR A 80 -10.09 7.65 -8.17
CA THR A 80 -8.84 7.22 -8.81
C THR A 80 -7.83 8.36 -8.94
N GLN A 81 -8.31 9.60 -8.98
CA GLN A 81 -7.49 10.81 -9.02
C GLN A 81 -8.10 11.90 -8.15
N LEU A 82 -7.27 12.55 -7.34
CA LEU A 82 -7.64 13.78 -6.63
C LEU A 82 -7.20 15.00 -7.43
N ARG A 83 -8.06 15.53 -8.30
CA ARG A 83 -7.76 16.74 -9.09
C ARG A 83 -8.14 18.01 -8.32
N ARG A 84 -7.26 19.01 -8.41
CA ARG A 84 -7.49 20.34 -7.83
C ARG A 84 -7.28 21.42 -8.87
N VAL A 85 -8.15 22.43 -8.85
CA VAL A 85 -8.02 23.67 -9.62
C VAL A 85 -8.13 24.81 -8.61
N ASN A 86 -7.15 25.71 -8.59
CA ASN A 86 -7.05 26.79 -7.59
C ASN A 86 -7.20 26.28 -6.14
N GLY A 87 -6.55 25.15 -5.83
CA GLY A 87 -6.59 24.51 -4.50
C GLY A 87 -7.86 23.73 -4.16
N LYS A 88 -8.95 23.87 -4.94
CA LYS A 88 -10.25 23.23 -4.67
C LYS A 88 -10.37 21.89 -5.37
N ARG A 89 -10.93 20.88 -4.69
CA ARG A 89 -11.24 19.56 -5.29
C ARG A 89 -12.23 19.76 -6.44
N THR A 90 -11.89 19.28 -7.63
CA THR A 90 -12.62 19.59 -8.87
C THR A 90 -12.80 18.35 -9.73
N VAL A 91 -14.00 18.15 -10.27
CA VAL A 91 -14.27 17.19 -11.35
C VAL A 91 -14.20 17.96 -12.68
N SER A 92 -13.51 17.43 -13.68
CA SER A 92 -13.46 18.02 -15.03
C SER A 92 -14.10 17.09 -16.02
N LEU A 93 -14.90 17.68 -16.90
CA LEU A 93 -15.56 17.03 -18.01
C LEU A 93 -14.84 17.48 -19.28
N LEU A 94 -14.37 16.53 -20.08
CA LEU A 94 -13.84 16.81 -21.41
C LEU A 94 -14.99 16.66 -22.41
N LEU A 95 -15.24 17.70 -23.19
CA LEU A 95 -16.27 17.73 -24.23
C LEU A 95 -15.56 17.85 -25.57
N ASN A 96 -15.74 16.85 -26.44
CA ASN A 96 -15.26 16.90 -27.82
C ASN A 96 -16.48 17.20 -28.71
N PRO A 97 -16.59 18.41 -29.29
CA PRO A 97 -17.69 18.73 -30.20
C PRO A 97 -17.59 17.91 -31.51
N PRO A 98 -18.73 17.57 -32.14
CA PRO A 98 -18.76 16.84 -33.41
C PRO A 98 -18.20 17.67 -34.57
N GLU A 99 -17.72 16.99 -35.63
CA GLU A 99 -17.02 17.59 -36.79
C GLU A 99 -17.83 18.68 -37.51
N GLU A 100 -19.15 18.61 -37.43
CA GLU A 100 -20.09 19.51 -38.12
C GLU A 100 -20.24 20.90 -37.45
N MET A 101 -19.61 21.12 -36.30
CA MET A 101 -19.67 22.40 -35.55
C MET A 101 -18.43 23.28 -35.71
N SER A 102 -17.61 23.08 -36.76
CA SER A 102 -16.43 23.91 -37.06
C SER A 102 -16.68 25.03 -38.05
#